data_AF-A0A0E9MZQ8-F1
#
_entry.id   AF-A0A0E9MZQ8-F1
#
_cell.length_a   1.000
_cell.length_b   1.000
_cell.length_c   1.000
_cell.angle_alpha   90.00
_cell.angle_beta   90.00
_cell.angle_gamma   90.00
#
_symmetry.space_group_name_H-M   'P 1'
#
loop_
_entity.id
_entity.type
_entity.pdbx_description
1 polymer ?
#
loop_
_entity_poly.entity_id
_entity_poly.type
_entity_poly.pdbx_seq_one_letter_code
_entity_poly.pdbx_strand_id
1 'polypeptide(L)'
;MRSRIIFLLACLAVLAAGQLAAQSGSKTKLKVLFVGYDPSKPAPETSRSYPGMMSKEEFLKEYPVRMPAFKALLSQYFTEVATVDCRDWKAADSEPYDVTIFDFRTKELEPTRWDTTADGERRYISPRYLPDNFSRPVVFIASTASEMGDRIGLKLDWLCLCLDADAHHMNASHPIFKGPVNKVTPTMVIKNTPEGIYHYASGDTVPKQIPMWRVQKDGYMEGKPVRIGLVSRGSRFLEGPDAEVISSGVNQKDVTAVALARHGNFFLWGFGASPADMTEEAKQVFVNAVAYMKQFNGRVPITLKYSQTMATTDRVKEIQHNLSRKVYEDYVQQIKAFNEQSVKSKKDLDEKKAKGIALTSSEEESLQYLGNEQAIPTWEEFSAMMMGRFAQQFNGNVDGFKKYLNDNIDYVYCDPYGHDSYTIDTLVQQIGVSNHSIKLLETCINMLKENKKPDLALAVLKKYTPEKFNSAAEWQQWLNKNRKKLYFTETSGYRFQVNTYN
;
A
#
# COMPACT_ATOMS: atom_id res chain seq x y z
N MET A 1 60.12 -6.35 25.39
CA MET A 1 58.78 -5.73 25.18
C MET A 1 58.28 -5.80 23.74
N ARG A 2 59.12 -5.58 22.72
CA ARG A 2 58.69 -5.59 21.29
C ARG A 2 58.14 -6.93 20.77
N SER A 3 58.69 -8.09 21.15
CA SER A 3 58.14 -9.40 20.69
C SER A 3 56.79 -9.78 21.29
N ARG A 4 56.42 -9.28 22.48
CA ARG A 4 55.11 -9.58 23.10
C ARG A 4 53.97 -8.77 22.49
N ILE A 5 54.27 -7.58 21.95
CA ILE A 5 53.29 -6.72 21.26
C ILE A 5 52.98 -7.25 19.86
N ILE A 6 53.97 -7.80 19.16
CA ILE A 6 53.79 -8.41 17.83
C ILE A 6 52.93 -9.69 17.91
N PHE A 7 53.11 -10.50 18.96
CA PHE A 7 52.28 -11.69 19.19
C PHE A 7 50.82 -11.36 19.55
N LEU A 8 50.59 -10.29 20.32
CA LEU A 8 49.24 -9.80 20.63
C LEU A 8 48.52 -9.21 19.41
N LEU A 9 49.23 -8.49 18.55
CA LEU A 9 48.66 -7.97 17.29
C LEU A 9 48.37 -9.09 16.27
N ALA A 10 49.20 -10.14 16.22
CA ALA A 10 48.93 -11.32 15.39
C ALA A 10 47.74 -12.14 15.88
N CYS A 11 47.55 -12.30 17.20
CA CYS A 11 46.37 -12.97 17.76
C CYS A 11 45.08 -12.15 17.58
N LEU A 12 45.14 -10.82 17.66
CA LEU A 12 43.99 -9.94 17.36
C LEU A 12 43.62 -9.95 15.87
N ALA A 13 44.60 -10.05 14.96
CA ALA A 13 44.34 -10.19 13.52
C ALA A 13 43.71 -11.56 13.16
N VAL A 14 44.09 -12.64 13.85
CA VAL A 14 43.50 -13.98 13.66
C VAL A 14 42.09 -14.07 14.27
N LEU A 15 41.80 -13.36 15.37
CA LEU A 15 40.46 -13.27 15.94
C LEU A 15 39.51 -12.36 15.12
N ALA A 16 40.03 -11.28 14.53
CA ALA A 16 39.26 -10.43 13.62
C ALA A 16 38.99 -11.10 12.26
N ALA A 17 39.93 -11.90 11.74
CA ALA A 17 39.71 -12.73 10.55
C ALA A 17 38.79 -13.93 10.82
N GLY A 18 38.81 -14.48 12.05
CA GLY A 18 37.92 -15.57 12.48
C GLY A 18 36.45 -15.15 12.59
N GLN A 19 36.15 -13.89 12.89
CA GLN A 19 34.77 -13.37 12.92
C GLN A 19 34.21 -13.04 11.52
N LEU A 20 35.07 -12.74 10.54
CA LEU A 20 34.67 -12.56 9.14
C LEU A 20 34.50 -13.90 8.38
N ALA A 21 35.10 -14.99 8.86
CA ALA A 21 34.97 -16.32 8.27
C ALA A 21 33.87 -17.20 8.88
N ALA A 22 33.26 -16.80 10.00
CA ALA A 22 32.30 -17.63 10.76
C ALA A 22 30.83 -17.49 10.33
N GLN A 23 30.54 -16.87 9.18
CA GLN A 23 29.18 -16.83 8.61
C GLN A 23 29.09 -17.52 7.24
N SER A 24 29.98 -18.47 6.93
CA SER A 24 29.79 -19.38 5.79
C SER A 24 28.80 -20.50 6.15
N GLY A 25 27.57 -20.14 6.50
CA GLY A 25 26.46 -21.08 6.43
C GLY A 25 26.27 -21.54 4.99
N SER A 26 25.82 -22.77 4.77
CA SER A 26 25.41 -23.20 3.43
C SER A 26 24.32 -22.26 2.91
N LYS A 27 24.54 -21.63 1.74
CA LYS A 27 23.55 -20.75 1.12
C LYS A 27 22.21 -21.48 0.96
N THR A 28 21.11 -20.77 1.16
CA THR A 28 19.75 -21.27 0.93
C THR A 28 19.57 -21.56 -0.56
N LYS A 29 19.07 -22.76 -0.88
CA LYS A 29 18.79 -23.20 -2.25
C LYS A 29 17.57 -22.45 -2.82
N LEU A 30 17.84 -21.26 -3.33
CA LEU A 30 16.88 -20.34 -3.90
C LEU A 30 17.52 -19.67 -5.13
N LYS A 31 16.73 -19.57 -6.20
CA LYS A 31 17.08 -18.79 -7.40
C LYS A 31 16.34 -17.46 -7.40
N VAL A 32 17.06 -16.36 -7.39
CA VAL A 32 16.47 -15.01 -7.33
C VAL A 32 16.82 -14.23 -8.59
N LEU A 33 15.81 -13.63 -9.21
CA LEU A 33 16.00 -12.62 -10.25
C LEU A 33 15.78 -11.23 -9.65
N PHE A 34 16.80 -10.38 -9.70
CA PHE A 34 16.66 -8.98 -9.32
C PHE A 34 16.51 -8.10 -10.57
N VAL A 35 15.41 -7.37 -10.65
CA VAL A 35 15.05 -6.50 -11.77
C VAL A 35 15.22 -5.04 -11.33
N GLY A 36 16.22 -4.38 -11.89
CA GLY A 36 16.55 -3.00 -11.56
C GLY A 36 17.28 -2.30 -12.72
N TYR A 37 17.79 -1.08 -12.52
CA TYR A 37 18.60 -0.44 -13.56
C TYR A 37 20.02 -1.03 -13.59
N ASP A 38 20.46 -1.45 -14.77
CA ASP A 38 21.83 -1.89 -14.99
C ASP A 38 22.75 -0.67 -15.15
N PRO A 39 23.75 -0.47 -14.27
CA PRO A 39 24.62 0.69 -14.31
C PRO A 39 25.59 0.71 -15.50
N SER A 40 25.69 -0.39 -16.27
CA SER A 40 26.40 -0.38 -17.56
C SER A 40 25.65 0.40 -18.65
N LYS A 41 24.37 0.71 -18.44
CA LYS A 41 23.54 1.50 -19.33
C LYS A 41 23.41 2.94 -18.82
N PRO A 42 23.06 3.91 -19.69
CA PRO A 42 22.78 5.27 -19.25
C PRO A 42 21.62 5.32 -18.25
N ALA A 43 21.77 6.19 -17.25
CA ALA A 43 20.70 6.53 -16.32
C ALA A 43 19.50 7.10 -17.07
N PRO A 44 18.26 6.73 -16.69
CA PRO A 44 17.06 7.28 -17.31
C PRO A 44 16.93 8.76 -16.99
N GLU A 45 16.47 9.54 -17.96
CA GLU A 45 15.97 10.89 -17.72
C GLU A 45 14.47 10.80 -17.37
N THR A 46 14.02 11.61 -16.42
CA THR A 46 12.61 11.71 -15.99
C THR A 46 12.16 13.15 -16.07
N SER A 47 10.93 13.37 -16.52
CA SER A 47 10.34 14.70 -16.73
C SER A 47 9.58 15.25 -15.53
N ARG A 48 9.32 14.42 -14.50
CA ARG A 48 8.46 14.82 -13.37
C ARG A 48 9.16 14.70 -12.02
N SER A 49 9.58 13.51 -11.64
CA SER A 49 10.33 13.28 -10.41
C SER A 49 11.17 12.01 -10.53
N TYR A 50 12.26 11.96 -9.77
CA TYR A 50 13.07 10.74 -9.62
C TYR A 50 12.44 9.81 -8.57
N PRO A 51 12.78 8.50 -8.60
CA PRO A 51 12.22 7.49 -7.70
C PRO A 51 12.25 7.91 -6.23
N GLY A 52 11.15 7.67 -5.51
CA GLY A 52 11.02 8.06 -4.10
C GLY A 52 11.21 9.55 -3.82
N MET A 53 10.85 10.42 -4.78
CA MET A 53 10.99 11.89 -4.70
C MET A 53 12.43 12.37 -4.50
N MET A 54 13.41 11.58 -4.93
CA MET A 54 14.81 11.99 -4.89
C MET A 54 15.09 13.18 -5.82
N SER A 55 16.16 13.92 -5.54
CA SER A 55 16.72 14.87 -6.51
C SER A 55 17.44 14.11 -7.63
N LYS A 56 17.67 14.78 -8.77
CA LYS A 56 18.50 14.24 -9.86
C LYS A 56 19.88 13.84 -9.37
N GLU A 57 20.50 14.69 -8.57
CA GLU A 57 21.85 14.48 -8.04
C GLU A 57 21.92 13.20 -7.19
N GLU A 58 20.99 13.03 -6.26
CA GLU A 58 20.96 11.85 -5.39
C GLU A 58 20.66 10.57 -6.17
N PHE A 59 19.75 10.63 -7.14
CA PHE A 59 19.49 9.48 -8.00
C PHE A 59 20.75 9.08 -8.79
N LEU A 60 21.48 10.04 -9.35
CA LEU A 60 22.71 9.76 -10.10
C LEU A 60 23.83 9.23 -9.20
N LYS A 61 23.91 9.65 -7.94
CA LYS A 61 24.84 9.07 -6.94
C LYS A 61 24.48 7.61 -6.63
N GLU A 62 23.19 7.30 -6.50
CA GLU A 62 22.71 5.96 -6.16
C GLU A 62 22.76 4.98 -7.35
N TYR A 63 22.52 5.49 -8.58
CA TYR A 63 22.42 4.70 -9.81
C TYR A 63 23.52 3.64 -10.00
N PRO A 64 24.83 3.98 -9.90
CA PRO A 64 25.90 3.00 -10.13
C PRO A 64 26.01 1.91 -9.06
N VAL A 65 25.43 2.13 -7.86
CA VAL A 65 25.69 1.27 -6.69
C VAL A 65 24.49 0.44 -6.26
N ARG A 66 23.26 0.85 -6.57
CA ARG A 66 22.04 0.22 -6.03
C ARG A 66 21.84 -1.25 -6.44
N MET A 67 21.78 -1.53 -7.74
CA MET A 67 21.62 -2.91 -8.23
C MET A 67 22.80 -3.81 -7.80
N PRO A 68 24.07 -3.38 -7.90
CA PRO A 68 25.20 -4.12 -7.35
C PRO A 68 25.08 -4.42 -5.85
N ALA A 69 24.61 -3.47 -5.04
CA ALA A 69 24.44 -3.66 -3.60
C ALA A 69 23.39 -4.74 -3.28
N PHE A 70 22.24 -4.74 -3.98
CA PHE A 70 21.24 -5.80 -3.83
C PHE A 70 21.78 -7.16 -4.28
N LYS A 71 22.44 -7.22 -5.44
CA LYS A 71 23.07 -8.46 -5.91
C LYS A 71 24.06 -9.00 -4.89
N ALA A 72 24.90 -8.13 -4.32
CA ALA A 72 25.89 -8.51 -3.31
C ALA A 72 25.23 -9.06 -2.04
N LEU A 73 24.22 -8.36 -1.50
CA LEU A 73 23.47 -8.82 -0.32
C LEU A 73 22.84 -10.19 -0.57
N LEU A 74 22.05 -10.33 -1.64
CA LEU A 74 21.32 -11.57 -1.95
C LEU A 74 22.28 -12.74 -2.20
N SER A 75 23.42 -12.48 -2.85
CA SER A 75 24.42 -13.51 -3.17
C SER A 75 25.13 -14.08 -1.94
N GLN A 76 25.07 -13.40 -0.78
CA GLN A 76 25.57 -13.95 0.48
C GLN A 76 24.68 -15.10 0.97
N TYR A 77 23.38 -15.05 0.69
CA TYR A 77 22.39 -15.95 1.27
C TYR A 77 21.82 -16.97 0.29
N PHE A 78 21.80 -16.69 -1.02
CA PHE A 78 21.15 -17.53 -2.02
C PHE A 78 22.11 -18.17 -3.01
N THR A 79 21.79 -19.39 -3.43
CA THR A 79 22.63 -20.18 -4.35
C THR A 79 22.79 -19.55 -5.72
N GLU A 80 21.76 -18.86 -6.22
CA GLU A 80 21.77 -18.25 -7.55
C GLU A 80 21.06 -16.91 -7.52
N VAL A 81 21.77 -15.86 -7.93
CA VAL A 81 21.24 -14.49 -8.01
C VAL A 81 21.62 -13.91 -9.36
N ALA A 82 20.62 -13.68 -10.19
CA ALA A 82 20.76 -12.99 -11.46
C ALA A 82 20.22 -11.56 -11.37
N THR A 83 20.68 -10.73 -12.30
CA THR A 83 20.23 -9.35 -12.45
C THR A 83 19.83 -9.11 -13.89
N VAL A 84 18.79 -8.32 -14.12
CA VAL A 84 18.38 -7.86 -15.45
C VAL A 84 17.96 -6.40 -15.40
N ASP A 85 18.27 -5.66 -16.46
CA ASP A 85 17.80 -4.30 -16.60
C ASP A 85 16.27 -4.28 -16.72
N CYS A 86 15.59 -3.46 -15.91
CA CYS A 86 14.13 -3.39 -15.90
C CYS A 86 13.51 -3.01 -17.26
N ARG A 87 14.26 -2.31 -18.13
CA ARG A 87 13.82 -1.94 -19.49
C ARG A 87 13.83 -3.12 -20.46
N ASP A 88 14.61 -4.15 -20.16
CA ASP A 88 14.77 -5.34 -21.00
C ASP A 88 13.95 -6.54 -20.50
N TRP A 89 13.52 -6.51 -19.23
CA TRP A 89 12.78 -7.60 -18.61
C TRP A 89 11.48 -7.94 -19.36
N LYS A 90 11.21 -9.24 -19.47
CA LYS A 90 9.96 -9.82 -19.96
C LYS A 90 9.42 -10.80 -18.93
N ALA A 91 8.10 -11.01 -18.92
CA ALA A 91 7.45 -11.94 -17.99
C ALA A 91 8.08 -13.35 -17.96
N ALA A 92 8.49 -13.87 -19.12
CA ALA A 92 9.12 -15.18 -19.24
C ALA A 92 10.50 -15.26 -18.56
N ASP A 93 11.19 -14.14 -18.36
CA ASP A 93 12.52 -14.11 -17.73
C ASP A 93 12.44 -14.51 -16.25
N SER A 94 11.27 -14.40 -15.62
CA SER A 94 11.02 -14.82 -14.25
C SER A 94 10.79 -16.33 -14.10
N GLU A 95 10.52 -17.09 -15.17
CA GLU A 95 10.18 -18.52 -15.08
C GLU A 95 11.30 -19.41 -14.50
N PRO A 96 12.59 -19.19 -14.80
CA PRO A 96 13.67 -20.01 -14.24
C PRO A 96 13.97 -19.76 -12.76
N TYR A 97 13.33 -18.75 -12.15
CA TYR A 97 13.65 -18.26 -10.80
C TYR A 97 12.52 -18.57 -9.83
N ASP A 98 12.88 -18.80 -8.57
CA ASP A 98 11.91 -19.05 -7.49
C ASP A 98 11.20 -17.76 -7.07
N VAL A 99 11.90 -16.62 -7.11
CA VAL A 99 11.38 -15.30 -6.70
C VAL A 99 11.97 -14.23 -7.60
N THR A 100 11.14 -13.28 -8.04
CA THR A 100 11.58 -12.06 -8.73
C THR A 100 11.44 -10.85 -7.82
N ILE A 101 12.44 -9.98 -7.76
CA ILE A 101 12.41 -8.74 -7.02
C ILE A 101 12.36 -7.59 -8.02
N PHE A 102 11.39 -6.69 -7.92
CA PHE A 102 11.31 -5.49 -8.74
C PHE A 102 11.64 -4.26 -7.89
N ASP A 103 12.73 -3.59 -8.26
CA ASP A 103 13.17 -2.32 -7.69
C ASP A 103 12.69 -1.10 -8.49
N PHE A 104 12.36 -1.32 -9.77
CA PHE A 104 11.79 -0.32 -10.66
C PHE A 104 10.75 -0.96 -11.59
N ARG A 105 9.78 -0.16 -12.05
CA ARG A 105 8.84 -0.58 -13.08
C ARG A 105 9.56 -0.99 -14.37
N THR A 106 8.99 -1.98 -15.05
CA THR A 106 9.51 -2.51 -16.31
C THR A 106 8.94 -1.77 -17.51
N LYS A 107 9.21 -2.23 -18.73
CA LYS A 107 8.55 -1.73 -19.92
C LYS A 107 7.06 -2.11 -19.90
N GLU A 108 6.20 -1.16 -20.26
CA GLU A 108 4.76 -1.37 -20.40
C GLU A 108 4.48 -2.44 -21.47
N LEU A 109 3.62 -3.40 -21.13
CA LEU A 109 2.99 -4.35 -22.05
C LEU A 109 1.84 -3.66 -22.80
N GLU A 110 1.09 -2.82 -22.10
CA GLU A 110 0.03 -1.98 -22.66
C GLU A 110 0.13 -0.59 -22.02
N PRO A 111 0.08 0.50 -22.80
CA PRO A 111 0.12 1.84 -22.25
C PRO A 111 -1.20 2.21 -21.57
N THR A 112 -1.14 3.26 -20.76
CA THR A 112 -2.32 3.92 -20.21
C THR A 112 -3.32 4.26 -21.31
N ARG A 113 -4.62 4.07 -21.05
CA ARG A 113 -5.69 4.50 -21.96
C ARG A 113 -6.91 5.02 -21.20
N TRP A 114 -7.84 5.59 -21.95
CA TRP A 114 -9.13 6.06 -21.45
C TRP A 114 -10.25 5.34 -22.19
N ASP A 115 -11.10 4.64 -21.45
CA ASP A 115 -12.27 3.96 -22.02
C ASP A 115 -13.52 4.83 -21.76
N THR A 116 -14.45 4.87 -22.71
CA THR A 116 -15.76 5.48 -22.50
C THR A 116 -16.78 4.37 -22.28
N THR A 117 -17.48 4.43 -21.15
CA THR A 117 -18.53 3.46 -20.81
C THR A 117 -19.78 3.67 -21.66
N ALA A 118 -20.69 2.70 -21.66
CA ALA A 118 -22.00 2.84 -22.31
C ALA A 118 -22.79 4.07 -21.82
N ASP A 119 -22.55 4.49 -20.58
CA ASP A 119 -23.21 5.63 -19.93
C ASP A 119 -22.45 6.95 -20.16
N GLY A 120 -21.41 6.95 -21.00
CA GLY A 120 -20.63 8.13 -21.37
C GLY A 120 -19.51 8.53 -20.40
N GLU A 121 -19.36 7.82 -19.28
CA GLU A 121 -18.27 8.10 -18.33
C GLU A 121 -16.91 7.70 -18.90
N ARG A 122 -15.92 8.60 -18.76
CA ARG A 122 -14.52 8.29 -19.08
C ARG A 122 -13.86 7.58 -17.90
N ARG A 123 -13.32 6.40 -18.15
CA ARG A 123 -12.58 5.59 -17.18
C ARG A 123 -11.11 5.58 -17.52
N TYR A 124 -10.29 5.94 -16.53
CA TYR A 124 -8.84 5.79 -16.60
C TYR A 124 -8.48 4.31 -16.50
N ILE A 125 -7.64 3.85 -17.42
CA ILE A 125 -7.10 2.50 -17.43
C ILE A 125 -5.59 2.60 -17.20
N SER A 126 -5.12 2.09 -16.07
CA SER A 126 -3.70 2.07 -15.72
C SER A 126 -2.87 1.25 -16.73
N PRO A 127 -1.59 1.62 -16.92
CA PRO A 127 -0.70 0.87 -17.80
C PRO A 127 -0.48 -0.55 -17.25
N ARG A 128 -0.24 -1.49 -18.16
CA ARG A 128 0.02 -2.89 -17.82
C ARG A 128 1.50 -3.17 -17.83
N TYR A 129 2.04 -3.68 -16.72
CA TYR A 129 3.44 -4.15 -16.63
C TYR A 129 3.54 -5.66 -16.42
N LEU A 130 2.48 -6.29 -15.92
CA LEU A 130 2.39 -7.72 -15.67
C LEU A 130 1.19 -8.35 -16.40
N PRO A 131 1.30 -9.59 -16.89
CA PRO A 131 0.15 -10.37 -17.34
C PRO A 131 -0.85 -10.61 -16.20
N ASP A 132 -2.15 -10.69 -16.51
CA ASP A 132 -3.22 -10.97 -15.52
C ASP A 132 -3.02 -12.32 -14.81
N ASN A 133 -2.35 -13.27 -15.46
CA ASN A 133 -2.05 -14.61 -14.94
C ASN A 133 -0.63 -14.76 -14.39
N PHE A 134 0.09 -13.66 -14.13
CA PHE A 134 1.46 -13.74 -13.62
C PHE A 134 1.49 -14.40 -12.23
N SER A 135 2.12 -15.56 -12.15
CA SER A 135 1.99 -16.47 -11.00
C SER A 135 3.29 -16.74 -10.24
N ARG A 136 4.41 -16.18 -10.70
CA ARG A 136 5.71 -16.30 -10.01
C ARG A 136 5.72 -15.44 -8.75
N PRO A 137 6.38 -15.86 -7.65
CA PRO A 137 6.54 -15.04 -6.46
C PRO A 137 7.29 -13.74 -6.73
N VAL A 138 6.80 -12.65 -6.17
CA VAL A 138 7.33 -11.29 -6.35
C VAL A 138 7.54 -10.59 -5.02
N VAL A 139 8.66 -9.89 -4.92
CA VAL A 139 8.87 -8.83 -3.92
C VAL A 139 9.01 -7.49 -4.65
N PHE A 140 8.11 -6.55 -4.37
CA PHE A 140 8.20 -5.18 -4.83
C PHE A 140 8.90 -4.30 -3.79
N ILE A 141 9.74 -3.39 -4.25
CA ILE A 141 10.36 -2.36 -3.40
C ILE A 141 9.61 -1.04 -3.61
N ALA A 142 9.16 -0.44 -2.50
CA ALA A 142 8.50 0.86 -2.46
C ALA A 142 7.37 1.01 -3.51
N SER A 143 7.40 2.09 -4.30
CA SER A 143 6.32 2.47 -5.21
C SER A 143 6.07 1.49 -6.35
N THR A 144 7.04 0.63 -6.67
CA THR A 144 6.94 -0.34 -7.76
C THR A 144 5.77 -1.30 -7.58
N ALA A 145 5.36 -1.55 -6.33
CA ALA A 145 4.20 -2.39 -6.02
C ALA A 145 2.89 -1.86 -6.63
N SER A 146 2.62 -0.57 -6.48
CA SER A 146 1.43 0.05 -7.06
C SER A 146 1.61 0.27 -8.55
N GLU A 147 2.77 0.80 -8.98
CA GLU A 147 3.05 1.10 -10.39
C GLU A 147 2.81 -0.14 -11.29
N MET A 148 3.24 -1.32 -10.84
CA MET A 148 3.08 -2.57 -11.60
C MET A 148 1.83 -3.37 -11.22
N GLY A 149 1.29 -3.16 -10.01
CA GLY A 149 0.22 -3.96 -9.43
C GLY A 149 -1.20 -3.45 -9.68
N ASP A 150 -1.36 -2.15 -9.96
CA ASP A 150 -2.69 -1.53 -10.08
C ASP A 150 -3.55 -2.19 -11.15
N ARG A 151 -2.97 -2.44 -12.33
CA ARG A 151 -3.70 -2.98 -13.48
C ARG A 151 -4.19 -4.41 -13.27
N ILE A 152 -3.48 -5.20 -12.45
CA ILE A 152 -3.85 -6.57 -12.10
C ILE A 152 -4.60 -6.64 -10.76
N GLY A 153 -4.99 -5.48 -10.20
CA GLY A 153 -5.86 -5.37 -9.03
C GLY A 153 -5.21 -5.77 -7.72
N LEU A 154 -3.92 -5.49 -7.52
CA LEU A 154 -3.30 -5.73 -6.22
C LEU A 154 -3.85 -4.77 -5.15
N LYS A 155 -3.98 -5.26 -3.92
CA LYS A 155 -4.23 -4.41 -2.73
C LYS A 155 -3.02 -3.57 -2.31
N LEU A 156 -1.85 -3.82 -2.93
CA LEU A 156 -0.59 -3.11 -2.71
C LEU A 156 -0.60 -1.76 -3.45
N ASP A 157 -1.63 -0.95 -3.19
CA ASP A 157 -1.95 0.28 -3.92
C ASP A 157 -1.14 1.49 -3.47
N TRP A 158 -1.30 2.61 -4.19
CA TRP A 158 -0.74 3.89 -3.81
C TRP A 158 -1.66 4.60 -2.82
N LEU A 159 -1.48 4.35 -1.51
CA LEU A 159 -2.05 5.24 -0.50
C LEU A 159 -1.19 6.51 -0.38
N CYS A 160 0.12 6.36 -0.22
CA CYS A 160 1.03 7.49 -0.08
C CYS A 160 2.50 7.10 -0.28
N LEU A 161 3.24 7.97 -0.95
CA LEU A 161 4.70 7.95 -0.97
C LEU A 161 5.22 8.86 0.15
N CYS A 162 5.11 8.38 1.39
CA CYS A 162 5.51 9.10 2.60
C CYS A 162 5.98 8.16 3.73
N LEU A 163 6.38 6.93 3.40
CA LEU A 163 6.94 6.03 4.39
C LEU A 163 8.37 6.46 4.74
N ASP A 164 8.59 6.70 6.02
CA ASP A 164 9.88 7.06 6.59
C ASP A 164 10.68 5.82 7.05
N ALA A 165 11.76 6.01 7.80
CA ALA A 165 12.74 4.99 8.13
C ALA A 165 12.34 3.93 9.16
N ASP A 166 11.23 4.12 9.88
CA ASP A 166 10.81 3.27 11.01
C ASP A 166 9.51 2.49 10.72
N ALA A 167 9.49 1.22 11.08
CA ALA A 167 8.29 0.37 11.09
C ALA A 167 7.61 0.40 12.47
N HIS A 168 6.29 0.26 12.52
CA HIS A 168 5.55 0.11 13.78
C HIS A 168 4.33 -0.80 13.59
N HIS A 169 3.62 -1.12 14.69
CA HIS A 169 2.47 -2.03 14.66
C HIS A 169 2.81 -3.36 13.96
N MET A 170 3.96 -3.92 14.34
CA MET A 170 4.54 -5.09 13.69
C MET A 170 3.95 -6.41 14.20
N ASN A 171 3.71 -7.34 13.30
CA ASN A 171 3.54 -8.75 13.62
C ASN A 171 4.92 -9.42 13.79
N ALA A 172 5.56 -9.21 14.94
CA ALA A 172 6.88 -9.80 15.26
C ALA A 172 6.87 -11.35 15.34
N SER A 173 5.68 -11.98 15.29
CA SER A 173 5.54 -13.44 15.19
C SER A 173 5.68 -13.96 13.76
N HIS A 174 5.60 -13.08 12.75
CA HIS A 174 5.61 -13.44 11.34
C HIS A 174 6.88 -14.23 10.96
N PRO A 175 6.78 -15.23 10.04
CA PRO A 175 7.92 -16.06 9.63
C PRO A 175 9.16 -15.28 9.19
N ILE A 176 9.00 -14.08 8.62
CA ILE A 176 10.14 -13.26 8.16
C ILE A 176 11.05 -12.79 9.32
N PHE A 177 10.56 -12.79 10.56
CA PHE A 177 11.36 -12.53 11.76
C PHE A 177 11.85 -13.85 12.40
N LYS A 178 11.14 -14.95 12.18
CA LYS A 178 11.52 -16.26 12.74
C LYS A 178 12.63 -16.95 11.97
N GLY A 179 12.82 -16.56 10.70
CA GLY A 179 13.99 -16.91 9.91
C GLY A 179 13.80 -18.12 9.01
N PRO A 180 13.23 -17.95 7.81
CA PRO A 180 13.46 -18.92 6.72
C PRO A 180 14.96 -18.98 6.35
N VAL A 181 15.74 -17.93 6.63
CA VAL A 181 17.20 -17.90 6.50
C VAL A 181 17.86 -17.60 7.84
N ASN A 182 17.56 -16.43 8.44
CA ASN A 182 18.14 -16.02 9.72
C ASN A 182 17.04 -15.64 10.71
N LYS A 183 17.15 -16.07 11.96
CA LYS A 183 16.26 -15.56 13.01
C LYS A 183 16.63 -14.10 13.33
N VAL A 184 15.67 -13.20 13.27
CA VAL A 184 15.85 -11.78 13.58
C VAL A 184 14.88 -11.38 14.68
N THR A 185 15.39 -10.76 15.74
CA THR A 185 14.57 -10.07 16.73
C THR A 185 14.76 -8.58 16.50
N PRO A 186 13.78 -7.88 15.90
CA PRO A 186 13.88 -6.44 15.67
C PRO A 186 14.12 -5.68 16.97
N THR A 187 15.09 -4.77 16.97
CA THR A 187 15.33 -3.87 18.10
C THR A 187 14.25 -2.79 18.10
N MET A 188 13.32 -2.88 19.05
CA MET A 188 12.22 -1.92 19.20
C MET A 188 12.62 -0.77 20.11
N VAL A 189 12.41 0.47 19.66
CA VAL A 189 12.64 1.69 20.42
C VAL A 189 11.33 2.44 20.61
N ILE A 190 11.01 2.84 21.84
CA ILE A 190 9.85 3.69 22.12
C ILE A 190 10.11 5.08 21.56
N LYS A 191 9.25 5.52 20.63
CA LYS A 191 9.31 6.84 19.98
C LYS A 191 7.94 7.50 20.02
N ASN A 192 7.89 8.81 19.83
CA ASN A 192 6.63 9.54 19.70
C ASN A 192 5.84 9.00 18.50
N THR A 193 4.54 8.80 18.70
CA THR A 193 3.64 8.38 17.63
C THR A 193 3.60 9.45 16.54
N PRO A 194 3.65 9.07 15.24
CA PRO A 194 3.55 10.03 14.14
C PRO A 194 2.26 10.83 14.24
N GLU A 195 2.36 12.16 14.24
CA GLU A 195 1.20 13.05 14.48
C GLU A 195 0.07 12.81 13.48
N GLY A 196 0.43 12.46 12.23
CA GLY A 196 -0.52 12.16 11.15
C GLY A 196 -1.55 11.09 11.50
N ILE A 197 -1.22 10.14 12.38
CA ILE A 197 -2.14 9.08 12.80
C ILE A 197 -3.38 9.66 13.52
N TYR A 198 -3.22 10.76 14.27
CA TYR A 198 -4.31 11.37 15.04
C TYR A 198 -5.31 12.15 14.20
N HIS A 199 -5.07 12.31 12.89
CA HIS A 199 -6.06 12.87 11.96
C HIS A 199 -7.11 11.84 11.51
N TYR A 200 -7.00 10.60 11.97
CA TYR A 200 -7.84 9.49 11.59
C TYR A 200 -8.50 8.87 12.82
N ALA A 201 -9.72 8.37 12.68
CA ALA A 201 -10.44 7.70 13.77
C ALA A 201 -9.66 6.51 14.37
N SER A 202 -8.84 5.85 13.55
CA SER A 202 -7.96 4.76 14.00
C SER A 202 -6.87 5.21 14.98
N GLY A 203 -6.54 6.51 14.99
CA GLY A 203 -5.53 7.12 15.86
C GLY A 203 -6.02 7.46 17.26
N ASP A 204 -7.33 7.55 17.50
CA ASP A 204 -7.91 7.97 18.78
C ASP A 204 -7.42 7.15 19.99
N THR A 205 -7.13 5.88 19.74
CA THR A 205 -6.71 4.92 20.78
C THR A 205 -5.21 4.65 20.78
N VAL A 206 -4.46 5.24 19.85
CA VAL A 206 -3.02 5.01 19.73
C VAL A 206 -2.28 5.81 20.80
N PRO A 207 -1.46 5.17 21.66
CA PRO A 207 -0.70 5.87 22.69
C PRO A 207 0.20 6.96 22.11
N LYS A 208 0.56 7.97 22.90
CA LYS A 208 1.46 9.07 22.46
C LYS A 208 2.88 8.61 22.11
N GLN A 209 3.28 7.43 22.59
CA GLN A 209 4.53 6.80 22.23
C GLN A 209 4.30 5.32 21.93
N ILE A 210 4.93 4.82 20.88
CA ILE A 210 4.80 3.43 20.42
C ILE A 210 6.19 2.82 20.15
N PRO A 211 6.35 1.50 20.28
CA PRO A 211 7.56 0.82 19.86
C PRO A 211 7.71 0.85 18.35
N MET A 212 8.90 1.23 17.88
CA MET A 212 9.26 1.30 16.46
C MET A 212 10.56 0.55 16.19
N TRP A 213 10.64 -0.07 15.00
CA TRP A 213 11.84 -0.73 14.51
C TRP A 213 12.48 0.10 13.40
N ARG A 214 13.78 0.40 13.55
CA ARG A 214 14.53 1.16 12.54
C ARG A 214 14.92 0.28 11.36
N VAL A 215 14.31 0.51 10.21
CA VAL A 215 14.53 -0.28 8.99
C VAL A 215 15.61 0.34 8.11
N GLN A 216 15.55 1.66 7.93
CA GLN A 216 16.51 2.44 7.15
C GLN A 216 17.41 3.23 8.11
N LYS A 217 18.67 3.49 7.77
CA LYS A 217 19.61 4.22 8.64
C LYS A 217 19.18 5.67 8.86
N ASP A 218 18.70 6.31 7.80
CA ASP A 218 18.29 7.71 7.75
C ASP A 218 16.85 7.82 7.22
N GLY A 219 16.11 8.83 7.72
CA GLY A 219 14.72 9.11 7.35
C GLY A 219 14.55 10.48 6.67
N TYR A 220 13.56 10.60 5.80
CA TYR A 220 13.30 11.85 5.09
C TYR A 220 12.72 12.92 6.03
N MET A 221 11.99 12.52 7.08
CA MET A 221 11.49 13.46 8.10
C MET A 221 12.61 14.01 8.99
N GLU A 222 13.82 13.43 8.91
CA GLU A 222 15.03 13.92 9.57
C GLU A 222 15.79 14.94 8.68
N GLY A 223 15.18 15.37 7.56
CA GLY A 223 15.78 16.29 6.60
C GLY A 223 16.87 15.65 5.73
N LYS A 224 16.94 14.31 5.70
CA LYS A 224 17.92 13.56 4.92
C LYS A 224 17.40 13.34 3.50
N PRO A 225 18.25 13.46 2.46
CA PRO A 225 17.84 13.29 1.07
C PRO A 225 17.78 11.80 0.68
N VAL A 226 16.98 11.03 1.40
CA VAL A 226 16.80 9.58 1.21
C VAL A 226 15.60 9.28 0.32
N ARG A 227 15.60 8.08 -0.27
CA ARG A 227 14.46 7.60 -1.05
C ARG A 227 13.24 7.39 -0.15
N ILE A 228 12.16 8.14 -0.40
CA ILE A 228 10.90 8.00 0.33
C ILE A 228 10.22 6.67 -0.06
N GLY A 229 9.72 5.93 0.94
CA GLY A 229 9.03 4.66 0.74
C GLY A 229 7.53 4.81 0.49
N LEU A 230 6.90 3.70 0.11
CA LEU A 230 5.45 3.60 -0.12
C LEU A 230 4.76 2.97 1.09
N VAL A 231 3.60 3.53 1.47
CA VAL A 231 2.56 2.79 2.20
C VAL A 231 1.36 2.53 1.29
N SER A 232 0.77 1.35 1.43
CA SER A 232 -0.51 0.98 0.82
C SER A 232 -1.66 1.11 1.82
N ARG A 233 -2.89 1.07 1.33
CA ARG A 233 -4.09 1.26 2.14
C ARG A 233 -4.40 0.02 2.97
N GLY A 234 -4.54 0.19 4.28
CA GLY A 234 -4.84 -0.91 5.22
C GLY A 234 -6.31 -1.27 5.34
N SER A 235 -7.22 -0.35 5.02
CA SER A 235 -8.65 -0.62 5.09
C SER A 235 -9.02 -1.81 4.20
N ARG A 236 -9.72 -2.78 4.79
CA ARG A 236 -10.18 -4.00 4.11
C ARG A 236 -9.08 -4.84 3.44
N PHE A 237 -7.84 -4.70 3.90
CA PHE A 237 -6.71 -5.47 3.38
C PHE A 237 -6.88 -6.98 3.63
N LEU A 238 -7.35 -7.35 4.83
CA LEU A 238 -7.46 -8.73 5.32
C LEU A 238 -8.84 -9.39 5.14
N GLU A 239 -9.69 -8.87 4.25
CA GLU A 239 -11.01 -9.48 3.97
C GLU A 239 -10.91 -10.88 3.36
N GLY A 240 -9.83 -11.13 2.62
CA GLY A 240 -9.59 -12.39 1.91
C GLY A 240 -8.46 -13.22 2.55
N PRO A 241 -8.44 -14.53 2.28
CA PRO A 241 -7.41 -15.45 2.80
C PRO A 241 -6.06 -15.30 2.09
N ASP A 242 -6.02 -14.50 1.03
CA ASP A 242 -4.88 -14.31 0.15
C ASP A 242 -3.96 -13.16 0.57
N ALA A 243 -4.31 -12.42 1.63
CA ALA A 243 -3.57 -11.26 2.08
C ALA A 243 -3.04 -11.41 3.51
N GLU A 244 -1.91 -10.76 3.80
CA GLU A 244 -1.41 -10.59 5.16
C GLU A 244 -0.77 -9.21 5.35
N VAL A 245 -0.89 -8.66 6.56
CA VAL A 245 -0.24 -7.42 6.97
C VAL A 245 0.81 -7.77 8.02
N ILE A 246 2.05 -7.36 7.77
CA ILE A 246 3.17 -7.62 8.65
C ILE A 246 3.49 -6.38 9.48
N SER A 247 3.44 -5.19 8.88
CA SER A 247 3.65 -3.94 9.62
C SER A 247 3.00 -2.74 8.95
N SER A 248 2.77 -1.72 9.77
CA SER A 248 2.71 -0.33 9.33
C SER A 248 4.12 0.29 9.42
N GLY A 249 4.23 1.61 9.28
CA GLY A 249 5.45 2.37 9.47
C GLY A 249 5.18 3.86 9.60
N VAL A 250 6.20 4.63 9.99
CA VAL A 250 6.07 6.08 10.18
C VAL A 250 5.72 6.73 8.85
N ASN A 251 4.53 7.30 8.77
CA ASN A 251 4.00 7.92 7.56
C ASN A 251 2.94 8.99 7.93
N GLN A 252 2.40 9.70 6.94
CA GLN A 252 1.42 10.79 7.14
C GLN A 252 -0.06 10.34 7.14
N LYS A 253 -0.32 9.04 7.13
CA LYS A 253 -1.65 8.45 7.04
C LYS A 253 -2.01 7.73 8.34
N ASP A 254 -3.11 7.00 8.30
CA ASP A 254 -3.62 6.26 9.44
C ASP A 254 -2.68 5.13 9.90
N VAL A 255 -2.96 4.60 11.10
CA VAL A 255 -2.17 3.51 11.71
C VAL A 255 -2.27 2.19 10.94
N THR A 256 -3.29 2.04 10.10
CA THR A 256 -3.54 0.85 9.29
C THR A 256 -2.76 0.87 7.98
N ALA A 257 -2.25 2.03 7.53
CA ALA A 257 -1.42 2.15 6.35
C ALA A 257 -0.26 1.14 6.38
N VAL A 258 -0.18 0.28 5.37
CA VAL A 258 0.68 -0.91 5.41
C VAL A 258 2.02 -0.64 4.72
N ALA A 259 3.11 -0.99 5.41
CA ALA A 259 4.47 -0.86 4.90
C ALA A 259 5.05 -2.21 4.49
N LEU A 260 4.69 -3.29 5.20
CA LEU A 260 5.07 -4.66 4.87
C LEU A 260 3.81 -5.51 4.77
N ALA A 261 3.53 -6.06 3.60
CA ALA A 261 2.31 -6.83 3.34
C ALA A 261 2.46 -7.81 2.18
N ARG A 262 1.63 -8.86 2.15
CA ARG A 262 1.53 -9.79 1.02
C ARG A 262 0.11 -9.80 0.47
N HIS A 263 -0.02 -9.94 -0.85
CA HIS A 263 -1.27 -10.22 -1.55
C HIS A 263 -1.02 -11.29 -2.63
N GLY A 264 -1.54 -12.49 -2.40
CA GLY A 264 -1.21 -13.67 -3.21
C GLY A 264 0.29 -13.93 -3.29
N ASN A 265 0.81 -14.01 -4.51
CA ASN A 265 2.22 -14.20 -4.83
C ASN A 265 3.04 -12.88 -4.84
N PHE A 266 2.48 -11.77 -4.38
CA PHE A 266 3.14 -10.46 -4.37
C PHE A 266 3.38 -9.96 -2.94
N PHE A 267 4.57 -9.44 -2.66
CA PHE A 267 4.95 -8.84 -1.39
C PHE A 267 5.33 -7.37 -1.59
N LEU A 268 4.86 -6.50 -0.71
CA LEU A 268 5.29 -5.12 -0.58
C LEU A 268 6.39 -5.03 0.47
N TRP A 269 7.60 -4.68 0.05
CA TRP A 269 8.62 -4.08 0.90
C TRP A 269 8.57 -2.57 0.72
N GLY A 270 7.77 -1.87 1.54
CA GLY A 270 7.48 -0.45 1.33
C GLY A 270 8.67 0.48 1.46
N PHE A 271 9.71 0.09 2.21
CA PHE A 271 10.89 0.91 2.46
C PHE A 271 11.79 1.04 1.21
N GLY A 272 12.31 2.25 0.95
CA GLY A 272 13.01 2.58 -0.29
C GLY A 272 14.53 2.33 -0.29
N ALA A 273 15.15 2.20 0.88
CA ALA A 273 16.61 2.12 1.05
C ALA A 273 17.26 1.03 0.19
N SER A 274 18.46 1.34 -0.29
CA SER A 274 19.39 0.32 -0.81
C SER A 274 19.96 -0.49 0.37
N PRO A 275 20.58 -1.67 0.14
CA PRO A 275 21.27 -2.38 1.21
C PRO A 275 22.35 -1.55 1.92
N ALA A 276 22.95 -0.56 1.26
CA ALA A 276 23.91 0.31 1.91
C ALA A 276 23.28 1.15 3.03
N ASP A 277 21.98 1.45 2.90
CA ASP A 277 21.23 2.35 3.79
C ASP A 277 20.22 1.61 4.67
N MET A 278 20.12 0.29 4.56
CA MET A 278 19.37 -0.56 5.49
C MET A 278 20.15 -0.77 6.78
N THR A 279 19.44 -0.94 7.91
CA THR A 279 20.05 -1.50 9.13
C THR A 279 20.41 -2.97 8.93
N GLU A 280 21.32 -3.52 9.74
CA GLU A 280 21.71 -4.94 9.63
C GLU A 280 20.54 -5.90 9.88
N GLU A 281 19.63 -5.54 10.79
CA GLU A 281 18.38 -6.28 11.01
C GLU A 281 17.49 -6.25 9.78
N ALA A 282 17.34 -5.07 9.15
CA ALA A 282 16.51 -4.91 7.96
C ALA A 282 17.03 -5.70 6.76
N LYS A 283 18.35 -5.74 6.55
CA LYS A 283 18.96 -6.60 5.52
C LYS A 283 18.57 -8.06 5.69
N GLN A 284 18.64 -8.57 6.93
CA GLN A 284 18.29 -9.96 7.22
C GLN A 284 16.79 -10.22 7.07
N VAL A 285 15.93 -9.30 7.51
CA VAL A 285 14.47 -9.42 7.33
C VAL A 285 14.08 -9.32 5.86
N PHE A 286 14.73 -8.48 5.06
CA PHE A 286 14.52 -8.41 3.61
C PHE A 286 14.86 -9.74 2.94
N VAL A 287 16.02 -10.31 3.26
CA VAL A 287 16.43 -11.65 2.79
C VAL A 287 15.42 -12.71 3.21
N ASN A 288 14.93 -12.66 4.45
CA ASN A 288 13.89 -13.57 4.91
C ASN A 288 12.57 -13.39 4.16
N ALA A 289 12.18 -12.16 3.82
CA ALA A 289 10.98 -11.90 3.02
C ALA A 289 11.10 -12.52 1.62
N VAL A 290 12.27 -12.39 0.98
CA VAL A 290 12.55 -13.05 -0.31
C VAL A 290 12.44 -14.57 -0.18
N ALA A 291 13.08 -15.18 0.81
CA ALA A 291 12.99 -16.64 1.01
C ALA A 291 11.57 -17.12 1.35
N TYR A 292 10.85 -16.35 2.16
CA TYR A 292 9.47 -16.62 2.54
C TYR A 292 8.52 -16.64 1.34
N MET A 293 8.77 -15.80 0.33
CA MET A 293 7.88 -15.68 -0.83
C MET A 293 7.87 -16.90 -1.75
N LYS A 294 8.91 -17.74 -1.75
CA LYS A 294 9.01 -18.95 -2.60
C LYS A 294 7.75 -19.83 -2.55
N GLN A 295 7.16 -20.01 -1.37
CA GLN A 295 6.03 -20.92 -1.16
C GLN A 295 4.72 -20.46 -1.83
N PHE A 296 4.66 -19.20 -2.28
CA PHE A 296 3.46 -18.62 -2.91
C PHE A 296 3.48 -18.77 -4.44
N ASN A 297 4.36 -19.59 -5.01
CA ASN A 297 4.33 -19.88 -6.43
C ASN A 297 2.95 -20.44 -6.84
N GLY A 298 2.34 -19.87 -7.88
CA GLY A 298 1.00 -20.25 -8.32
C GLY A 298 -0.15 -19.65 -7.51
N ARG A 299 0.11 -19.00 -6.36
CA ARG A 299 -0.92 -18.42 -5.49
C ARG A 299 -1.28 -17.00 -5.94
N VAL A 300 -1.91 -16.89 -7.11
CA VAL A 300 -2.42 -15.60 -7.61
C VAL A 300 -3.46 -15.00 -6.65
N PRO A 301 -3.59 -13.67 -6.58
CA PRO A 301 -4.65 -13.03 -5.80
C PRO A 301 -6.05 -13.51 -6.17
N ILE A 302 -6.89 -13.70 -5.16
CA ILE A 302 -8.32 -13.98 -5.29
C ILE A 302 -9.09 -12.65 -5.22
N THR A 303 -8.68 -11.77 -4.30
CA THR A 303 -9.38 -10.53 -3.98
C THR A 303 -8.81 -9.36 -4.78
N LEU A 304 -9.29 -9.17 -6.01
CA LEU A 304 -8.79 -8.09 -6.87
C LEU A 304 -9.40 -6.74 -6.50
N LYS A 305 -8.56 -5.72 -6.29
CA LYS A 305 -8.96 -4.33 -6.08
C LYS A 305 -9.15 -3.62 -7.42
N TYR A 306 -10.37 -3.18 -7.71
CA TYR A 306 -10.73 -2.61 -9.03
C TYR A 306 -10.24 -1.18 -9.25
N SER A 307 -10.28 -0.38 -8.19
CA SER A 307 -9.81 1.02 -8.21
C SER A 307 -9.16 1.36 -6.88
N GLN A 308 -8.10 2.15 -6.92
CA GLN A 308 -7.49 2.72 -5.72
C GLN A 308 -8.40 3.71 -5.01
N THR A 309 -9.34 4.32 -5.75
CA THR A 309 -10.22 5.39 -5.26
C THR A 309 -11.55 4.88 -4.76
N MET A 310 -11.81 3.57 -4.82
CA MET A 310 -13.06 3.02 -4.34
C MET A 310 -13.20 3.23 -2.83
N ALA A 311 -14.37 3.70 -2.40
CA ALA A 311 -14.70 3.77 -0.99
C ALA A 311 -14.94 2.37 -0.40
N THR A 312 -14.92 2.29 0.92
CA THR A 312 -15.35 1.14 1.72
C THR A 312 -16.26 1.63 2.84
N THR A 313 -16.91 0.71 3.53
CA THR A 313 -17.69 1.03 4.74
C THR A 313 -16.80 1.69 5.81
N ASP A 314 -15.48 1.43 5.81
CA ASP A 314 -14.55 2.08 6.74
C ASP A 314 -14.46 3.58 6.46
N ARG A 315 -14.49 3.98 5.19
CA ARG A 315 -14.56 5.38 4.79
C ARG A 315 -15.87 6.05 5.23
N VAL A 316 -17.00 5.35 5.11
CA VAL A 316 -18.30 5.87 5.57
C VAL A 316 -18.31 6.10 7.08
N LYS A 317 -17.74 5.17 7.85
CA LYS A 317 -17.55 5.32 9.30
C LYS A 317 -16.61 6.47 9.63
N GLU A 318 -15.55 6.65 8.85
CA GLU A 318 -14.63 7.79 9.01
C GLU A 318 -15.32 9.12 8.75
N ILE A 319 -16.13 9.25 7.69
CA ILE A 319 -16.94 10.45 7.42
C ILE A 319 -17.84 10.75 8.63
N GLN A 320 -18.51 9.73 9.17
CA GLN A 320 -19.37 9.87 10.33
C GLN A 320 -18.61 10.34 11.59
N HIS A 321 -17.40 9.82 11.80
CA HIS A 321 -16.50 10.24 12.87
C HIS A 321 -16.04 11.70 12.69
N ASN A 322 -15.56 12.04 11.49
CA ASN A 322 -15.02 13.35 11.15
C ASN A 322 -16.06 14.48 11.11
N LEU A 323 -17.35 14.14 11.00
CA LEU A 323 -18.46 15.08 11.14
C LEU A 323 -18.64 15.53 12.61
N SER A 324 -17.64 16.18 13.19
CA SER A 324 -17.68 16.67 14.57
C SER A 324 -17.11 18.09 14.68
N ARG A 325 -17.56 18.84 15.69
CA ARG A 325 -17.07 20.20 15.96
C ARG A 325 -15.57 20.21 16.22
N LYS A 326 -15.08 19.22 16.96
CA LYS A 326 -13.65 19.05 17.22
C LYS A 326 -12.83 18.95 15.93
N VAL A 327 -13.21 18.06 15.01
CA VAL A 327 -12.47 17.88 13.74
C VAL A 327 -12.57 19.13 12.86
N TYR A 328 -13.71 19.81 12.86
CA TYR A 328 -13.83 21.11 12.19
C TYR A 328 -12.89 22.17 12.78
N GLU A 329 -12.82 22.28 14.11
CA GLU A 329 -11.91 23.21 14.77
C GLU A 329 -10.44 22.89 14.44
N ASP A 330 -10.07 21.61 14.48
CA ASP A 330 -8.73 21.15 14.09
C ASP A 330 -8.42 21.48 12.62
N TYR A 331 -9.39 21.29 11.71
CA TYR A 331 -9.28 21.64 10.29
C TYR A 331 -9.10 23.16 10.07
N VAL A 332 -9.87 23.99 10.79
CA VAL A 332 -9.74 25.45 10.76
C VAL A 332 -8.35 25.89 11.20
N GLN A 333 -7.80 25.29 12.27
CA GLN A 333 -6.45 25.62 12.74
C GLN A 333 -5.38 25.21 11.73
N GLN A 334 -5.54 24.06 11.07
CA GLN A 334 -4.61 23.61 10.03
C GLN A 334 -4.59 24.57 8.83
N ILE A 335 -5.76 25.03 8.35
CA ILE A 335 -5.80 26.01 7.26
C ILE A 335 -5.15 27.33 7.68
N LYS A 336 -5.43 27.83 8.90
CA LYS A 336 -4.79 29.06 9.40
C LYS A 336 -3.27 28.93 9.41
N ALA A 337 -2.76 27.84 9.99
CA ALA A 337 -1.32 27.58 10.03
C ALA A 337 -0.72 27.45 8.62
N PHE A 338 -1.42 26.78 7.70
CA PHE A 338 -1.01 26.68 6.30
C PHE A 338 -0.96 28.04 5.62
N ASN A 339 -1.98 28.88 5.78
CA ASN A 339 -2.05 30.23 5.19
C ASN A 339 -0.92 31.11 5.73
N GLU A 340 -0.72 31.13 7.05
CA GLU A 340 0.36 31.88 7.69
C GLU A 340 1.74 31.43 7.18
N GLN A 341 1.97 30.11 7.11
CA GLN A 341 3.22 29.55 6.59
C GLN A 341 3.40 29.85 5.09
N SER A 342 2.33 29.81 4.30
CA SER A 342 2.35 30.11 2.87
C SER A 342 2.75 31.56 2.59
N VAL A 343 2.13 32.50 3.30
CA VAL A 343 2.45 33.94 3.22
C VAL A 343 3.89 34.20 3.67
N LYS A 344 4.32 33.60 4.78
CA LYS A 344 5.69 33.72 5.28
C LYS A 344 6.71 33.18 4.27
N SER A 345 6.49 31.97 3.75
CA SER A 345 7.39 31.34 2.79
C SER A 345 7.49 32.16 1.50
N LYS A 346 6.38 32.74 1.03
CA LYS A 346 6.38 33.65 -0.11
C LYS A 346 7.28 34.86 0.13
N LYS A 347 7.12 35.50 1.28
CA LYS A 347 7.92 36.66 1.68
C LYS A 347 9.41 36.33 1.74
N ASP A 348 9.77 35.21 2.37
CA ASP A 348 11.17 34.78 2.50
C ASP A 348 11.83 34.56 1.12
N LEU A 349 11.11 33.94 0.18
CA LEU A 349 11.59 33.73 -1.19
C LEU A 349 11.67 35.02 -2.01
N ASP A 350 10.73 35.95 -1.82
CA ASP A 350 10.77 37.27 -2.45
C ASP A 350 11.95 38.11 -1.94
N GLU A 351 12.24 38.06 -0.64
CA GLU A 351 13.42 38.71 -0.05
C GLU A 351 14.73 38.08 -0.55
N LYS A 352 14.77 36.76 -0.70
CA LYS A 352 15.92 36.04 -1.29
C LYS A 352 16.18 36.51 -2.73
N LYS A 353 15.12 36.63 -3.54
CA LYS A 353 15.19 37.22 -4.89
C LYS A 353 15.66 38.68 -4.87
N ALA A 354 15.11 39.51 -3.98
CA ALA A 354 15.46 40.92 -3.87
C ALA A 354 16.94 41.13 -3.48
N LYS A 355 17.54 40.20 -2.72
CA LYS A 355 18.98 40.17 -2.38
C LYS A 355 19.87 39.65 -3.51
N GLY A 356 19.31 39.33 -4.68
CA GLY A 356 20.06 38.77 -5.81
C GLY A 356 20.52 37.32 -5.60
N ILE A 357 19.97 36.63 -4.59
CA ILE A 357 20.30 35.22 -4.34
C ILE A 357 19.43 34.35 -5.25
N ALA A 358 20.07 33.51 -6.06
CA ALA A 358 19.36 32.58 -6.94
C ALA A 358 18.49 31.61 -6.13
N LEU A 359 17.26 31.40 -6.59
CA LEU A 359 16.39 30.35 -6.06
C LEU A 359 16.79 29.01 -6.67
N THR A 360 16.55 27.94 -5.91
CA THR A 360 16.57 26.58 -6.46
C THR A 360 15.32 26.36 -7.33
N SER A 361 15.37 25.40 -8.26
CA SER A 361 14.22 25.08 -9.11
C SER A 361 12.95 24.74 -8.30
N SER A 362 13.10 24.06 -7.16
CA SER A 362 11.98 23.74 -6.27
C SER A 362 11.38 24.98 -5.60
N GLU A 363 12.21 25.95 -5.21
CA GLU A 363 11.74 27.23 -4.67
C GLU A 363 11.02 28.06 -5.75
N GLU A 364 11.51 28.04 -6.99
CA GLU A 364 10.87 28.71 -8.13
C GLU A 364 9.50 28.13 -8.46
N GLU A 365 9.37 26.80 -8.47
CA GLU A 365 8.09 26.11 -8.67
C GLU A 365 7.11 26.44 -7.54
N SER A 366 7.58 26.40 -6.30
CA SER A 366 6.75 26.66 -5.11
C SER A 366 6.15 28.06 -5.11
N LEU A 367 6.84 29.06 -5.66
CA LEU A 367 6.32 30.45 -5.73
C LEU A 367 4.96 30.57 -6.43
N GLN A 368 4.64 29.67 -7.36
CA GLN A 368 3.36 29.69 -8.07
C GLN A 368 2.17 29.32 -7.16
N TYR A 369 2.46 28.64 -6.05
CA TYR A 369 1.46 28.10 -5.12
C TYR A 369 1.43 28.81 -3.77
N LEU A 370 2.41 29.69 -3.50
CA LEU A 370 2.56 30.41 -2.24
C LEU A 370 1.91 31.80 -2.29
N GLY A 371 1.45 32.28 -1.13
CA GLY A 371 0.88 33.62 -0.95
C GLY A 371 -0.61 33.74 -1.24
N ASN A 372 -1.24 32.71 -1.80
CA ASN A 372 -2.70 32.61 -1.88
C ASN A 372 -3.23 31.96 -0.60
N GLU A 373 -4.11 32.67 0.11
CA GLU A 373 -4.77 32.12 1.30
C GLU A 373 -5.93 31.20 0.89
N GLN A 374 -6.01 30.03 1.52
CA GLN A 374 -7.15 29.14 1.40
C GLN A 374 -8.31 29.67 2.25
N ALA A 375 -9.52 29.67 1.68
CA ALA A 375 -10.72 30.04 2.41
C ALA A 375 -10.99 29.05 3.56
N ILE A 376 -11.29 29.59 4.75
CA ILE A 376 -11.70 28.80 5.90
C ILE A 376 -13.22 28.62 5.82
N PRO A 377 -13.73 27.39 5.63
CA PRO A 377 -15.16 27.17 5.52
C PRO A 377 -15.85 27.42 6.85
N THR A 378 -17.13 27.76 6.80
CA THR A 378 -18.03 27.71 7.95
C THR A 378 -18.30 26.27 8.37
N TRP A 379 -18.93 26.06 9.53
CA TRP A 379 -19.35 24.72 9.95
C TRP A 379 -20.38 24.11 8.98
N GLU A 380 -21.28 24.93 8.47
CA GLU A 380 -22.30 24.56 7.51
C GLU A 380 -21.65 24.09 6.20
N GLU A 381 -20.66 24.81 5.70
CA GLU A 381 -19.89 24.43 4.50
C GLU A 381 -19.06 23.17 4.72
N PHE A 382 -18.36 23.06 5.86
CA PHE A 382 -17.59 21.87 6.22
C PHE A 382 -18.47 20.64 6.33
N SER A 383 -19.61 20.74 7.02
CA SER A 383 -20.53 19.62 7.18
C SER A 383 -21.19 19.22 5.86
N ALA A 384 -21.54 20.18 4.99
CA ALA A 384 -22.02 19.90 3.64
C ALA A 384 -20.96 19.18 2.78
N MET A 385 -19.69 19.63 2.85
CA MET A 385 -18.57 18.96 2.15
C MET A 385 -18.42 17.51 2.60
N MET A 386 -18.48 17.25 3.90
CA MET A 386 -18.36 15.90 4.46
C MET A 386 -19.58 15.00 4.14
N MET A 387 -20.79 15.55 4.06
CA MET A 387 -21.99 14.80 3.64
C MET A 387 -22.00 14.48 2.13
N GLY A 388 -21.23 15.22 1.33
CA GLY A 388 -21.13 15.04 -0.11
C GLY A 388 -22.50 15.09 -0.79
N ARG A 389 -22.84 14.04 -1.56
CA ARG A 389 -24.12 13.95 -2.29
C ARG A 389 -25.37 14.00 -1.40
N PHE A 390 -25.23 13.75 -0.11
CA PHE A 390 -26.36 13.77 0.83
C PHE A 390 -26.58 15.16 1.45
N ALA A 391 -25.71 16.14 1.20
CA ALA A 391 -25.80 17.46 1.82
C ALA A 391 -27.17 18.14 1.60
N GLN A 392 -27.69 18.11 0.37
CA GLN A 392 -29.00 18.69 0.05
C GLN A 392 -30.16 17.99 0.77
N GLN A 393 -30.08 16.66 0.92
CA GLN A 393 -31.13 15.88 1.59
C GLN A 393 -31.25 16.21 3.08
N PHE A 394 -30.12 16.44 3.75
CA PHE A 394 -30.11 16.69 5.19
C PHE A 394 -30.08 18.18 5.55
N ASN A 395 -29.73 19.06 4.61
CA ASN A 395 -29.75 20.52 4.77
C ASN A 395 -29.12 20.99 6.10
N GLY A 396 -27.90 20.51 6.38
CA GLY A 396 -27.17 20.83 7.61
C GLY A 396 -27.55 20.00 8.85
N ASN A 397 -28.52 19.09 8.77
CA ASN A 397 -28.90 18.20 9.87
C ASN A 397 -27.87 17.05 10.04
N VAL A 398 -26.77 17.34 10.74
CA VAL A 398 -25.67 16.40 11.00
C VAL A 398 -26.14 15.16 11.77
N ASP A 399 -26.92 15.33 12.83
CA ASP A 399 -27.38 14.19 13.64
C ASP A 399 -28.33 13.27 12.85
N GLY A 400 -29.22 13.86 12.06
CA GLY A 400 -30.09 13.12 11.14
C GLY A 400 -29.28 12.33 10.12
N PHE A 401 -28.23 12.92 9.55
CA PHE A 401 -27.35 12.22 8.61
C PHE A 401 -26.59 11.07 9.28
N LYS A 402 -26.00 11.29 10.45
CA LYS A 402 -25.31 10.25 11.21
C LYS A 402 -26.26 9.10 11.57
N LYS A 403 -27.49 9.41 11.99
CA LYS A 403 -28.51 8.41 12.25
C LYS A 403 -28.86 7.63 10.98
N TYR A 404 -29.05 8.32 9.86
CA TYR A 404 -29.32 7.69 8.57
C TYR A 404 -28.21 6.71 8.16
N LEU A 405 -26.94 7.08 8.32
CA LEU A 405 -25.83 6.15 8.04
C LEU A 405 -25.84 4.94 8.98
N ASN A 406 -26.07 5.15 10.28
CA ASN A 406 -26.17 4.04 11.25
C ASN A 406 -27.30 3.06 10.90
N ASP A 407 -28.49 3.59 10.60
CA ASP A 407 -29.66 2.77 10.28
C ASP A 407 -29.49 1.98 8.97
N ASN A 408 -28.56 2.39 8.10
CA ASN A 408 -28.38 1.83 6.74
C ASN A 408 -26.99 1.24 6.49
N ILE A 409 -26.13 1.12 7.51
CA ILE A 409 -24.73 0.69 7.32
C ILE A 409 -24.63 -0.70 6.69
N ASP A 410 -25.58 -1.58 7.00
CA ASP A 410 -25.72 -2.94 6.45
C ASP A 410 -26.13 -3.00 4.96
N TYR A 411 -26.53 -1.85 4.41
CA TYR A 411 -27.01 -1.70 3.04
C TYR A 411 -26.15 -0.73 2.24
N VAL A 412 -25.09 -0.18 2.83
CA VAL A 412 -24.13 0.65 2.10
C VAL A 412 -23.53 -0.16 0.96
N TYR A 413 -23.39 0.49 -0.19
CA TYR A 413 -22.72 -0.05 -1.37
C TYR A 413 -21.75 1.00 -1.91
N CYS A 414 -20.51 0.57 -2.13
CA CYS A 414 -19.47 1.38 -2.76
C CYS A 414 -19.19 0.82 -4.16
N ASP A 415 -19.26 1.69 -5.17
CA ASP A 415 -18.96 1.28 -6.54
C ASP A 415 -17.47 0.92 -6.66
N PRO A 416 -17.11 -0.29 -7.14
CA PRO A 416 -15.72 -0.66 -7.40
C PRO A 416 -14.94 0.29 -8.32
N TYR A 417 -15.63 1.05 -9.17
CA TYR A 417 -15.04 2.03 -10.07
C TYR A 417 -15.28 3.48 -9.62
N GLY A 418 -15.98 3.68 -8.50
CA GLY A 418 -16.28 4.99 -7.95
C GLY A 418 -15.06 5.71 -7.38
N HIS A 419 -15.22 7.01 -7.17
CA HIS A 419 -14.22 7.86 -6.53
C HIS A 419 -14.74 8.36 -5.18
N ASP A 420 -14.27 7.73 -4.11
CA ASP A 420 -14.64 8.02 -2.70
C ASP A 420 -16.16 8.13 -2.47
N SER A 421 -16.95 7.36 -3.21
CA SER A 421 -18.41 7.48 -3.27
C SER A 421 -19.13 6.24 -2.77
N TYR A 422 -20.28 6.45 -2.14
CA TYR A 422 -21.15 5.37 -1.65
C TYR A 422 -22.64 5.72 -1.82
N THR A 423 -23.48 4.70 -1.80
CA THR A 423 -24.95 4.79 -1.81
C THR A 423 -25.55 3.79 -0.83
N ILE A 424 -26.86 3.86 -0.61
CA ILE A 424 -27.62 2.78 0.02
C ILE A 424 -28.20 1.91 -1.09
N ASP A 425 -27.91 0.62 -1.07
CA ASP A 425 -28.46 -0.36 -2.00
C ASP A 425 -29.91 -0.65 -1.64
N THR A 426 -30.83 0.03 -2.31
CA THR A 426 -32.26 -0.06 -2.06
C THR A 426 -32.84 -1.45 -2.34
N LEU A 427 -32.21 -2.25 -3.21
CA LEU A 427 -32.62 -3.63 -3.46
C LEU A 427 -32.36 -4.50 -2.23
N VAL A 428 -31.17 -4.39 -1.65
CA VAL A 428 -30.80 -5.11 -0.43
C VAL A 428 -31.59 -4.59 0.78
N GLN A 429 -31.75 -3.27 0.88
CA GLN A 429 -32.57 -2.63 1.92
C GLN A 429 -34.02 -3.15 1.89
N GLN A 430 -34.61 -3.34 0.69
CA GLN A 430 -35.96 -3.91 0.55
C GLN A 430 -36.06 -5.37 1.01
N ILE A 431 -34.97 -6.14 0.90
CA ILE A 431 -34.88 -7.51 1.42
C ILE A 431 -34.68 -7.51 2.94
N GLY A 432 -34.03 -6.49 3.49
CA GLY A 432 -33.82 -6.33 4.94
C GLY A 432 -32.76 -7.26 5.52
N VAL A 433 -31.82 -7.74 4.69
CA VAL A 433 -30.71 -8.59 5.11
C VAL A 433 -29.39 -7.95 4.66
N SER A 434 -28.45 -7.75 5.60
CA SER A 434 -27.14 -7.12 5.35
C SER A 434 -26.41 -7.73 4.15
N ASN A 435 -25.79 -6.87 3.34
CA ASN A 435 -25.03 -7.32 2.16
C ASN A 435 -23.73 -8.05 2.48
N HIS A 436 -23.18 -7.89 3.69
CA HIS A 436 -22.06 -8.72 4.18
C HIS A 436 -22.49 -10.12 4.62
N SER A 437 -23.80 -10.39 4.75
CA SER A 437 -24.30 -11.65 5.28
C SER A 437 -24.60 -12.67 4.20
N ILE A 438 -24.04 -13.89 4.33
CA ILE A 438 -24.38 -15.02 3.46
C ILE A 438 -25.89 -15.33 3.46
N LYS A 439 -26.60 -14.93 4.54
CA LYS A 439 -28.06 -15.04 4.63
C LYS A 439 -28.77 -14.26 3.54
N LEU A 440 -28.17 -13.19 3.00
CA LEU A 440 -28.73 -12.47 1.85
C LEU A 440 -28.90 -13.41 0.66
N LEU A 441 -27.88 -14.23 0.37
CA LEU A 441 -27.93 -15.20 -0.73
C LEU A 441 -28.99 -16.27 -0.47
N GLU A 442 -29.08 -16.78 0.77
CA GLU A 442 -30.08 -17.78 1.16
C GLU A 442 -31.51 -17.25 1.00
N THR A 443 -31.75 -16.02 1.48
CA THR A 443 -33.04 -15.34 1.36
C THR A 443 -33.42 -15.15 -0.11
N CYS A 444 -32.50 -14.68 -0.95
CA CYS A 444 -32.75 -14.54 -2.38
C CYS A 444 -33.05 -15.89 -3.05
N ILE A 445 -32.32 -16.95 -2.70
CA ILE A 445 -32.58 -18.29 -3.25
C ILE A 445 -33.97 -18.80 -2.85
N ASN A 446 -34.39 -18.59 -1.60
CA ASN A 446 -35.73 -18.98 -1.15
C ASN A 446 -36.83 -18.14 -1.80
N MET A 447 -36.60 -16.83 -2.00
CA MET A 447 -37.48 -15.96 -2.78
C MET A 447 -37.69 -16.49 -4.21
N LEU A 448 -36.63 -16.99 -4.87
CA LEU A 448 -36.75 -17.63 -6.18
C LEU A 448 -37.56 -18.94 -6.14
N LYS A 449 -37.34 -19.81 -5.13
CA LYS A 449 -38.09 -21.07 -4.97
C LYS A 449 -39.58 -20.84 -4.77
N GLU A 450 -39.93 -19.79 -4.02
CA GLU A 450 -41.30 -19.43 -3.67
C GLU A 450 -41.95 -18.48 -4.69
N ASN A 451 -41.24 -18.13 -5.78
CA ASN A 451 -41.66 -17.15 -6.78
C ASN A 451 -42.06 -15.78 -6.16
N LYS A 452 -41.38 -15.36 -5.08
CA LYS A 452 -41.62 -14.09 -4.38
C LYS A 452 -40.62 -13.04 -4.84
N LYS A 453 -41.07 -12.07 -5.64
CA LYS A 453 -40.22 -11.02 -6.24
C LYS A 453 -38.96 -11.62 -6.90
N PRO A 454 -39.10 -12.55 -7.86
CA PRO A 454 -37.97 -13.28 -8.43
C PRO A 454 -36.93 -12.36 -9.10
N ASP A 455 -37.37 -11.28 -9.74
CA ASP A 455 -36.46 -10.32 -10.40
C ASP A 455 -35.54 -9.61 -9.40
N LEU A 456 -36.08 -9.21 -8.24
CA LEU A 456 -35.32 -8.59 -7.15
C LEU A 456 -34.26 -9.57 -6.62
N ALA A 457 -34.67 -10.80 -6.33
CA ALA A 457 -33.77 -11.84 -5.82
C ALA A 457 -32.65 -12.15 -6.82
N LEU A 458 -32.98 -12.26 -8.11
CA LEU A 458 -32.01 -12.54 -9.16
C LEU A 458 -31.03 -11.39 -9.37
N ALA A 459 -31.50 -10.14 -9.32
CA ALA A 459 -30.65 -8.96 -9.41
C ALA A 459 -29.62 -8.91 -8.28
N VAL A 460 -30.05 -9.17 -7.04
CA VAL A 460 -29.15 -9.21 -5.87
C VAL A 460 -28.15 -10.37 -5.96
N LEU A 461 -28.58 -11.59 -6.28
CA LEU A 461 -27.66 -12.73 -6.45
C LEU A 461 -26.60 -12.46 -7.51
N LYS A 462 -26.98 -11.90 -8.66
CA LYS A 462 -26.06 -11.57 -9.76
C LYS A 462 -25.13 -10.40 -9.44
N LYS A 463 -25.55 -9.47 -8.56
CA LYS A 463 -24.73 -8.34 -8.12
C LYS A 463 -23.68 -8.78 -7.10
N TYR A 464 -24.07 -9.59 -6.13
CA TYR A 464 -23.26 -9.95 -4.97
C TYR A 464 -22.48 -11.27 -5.10
N THR A 465 -22.45 -11.87 -6.30
CA THR A 465 -21.65 -13.07 -6.58
C THR A 465 -21.03 -12.96 -7.99
N PRO A 466 -19.94 -13.70 -8.28
CA PRO A 466 -19.39 -13.75 -9.63
C PRO A 466 -20.29 -14.52 -10.62
N GLU A 467 -21.25 -15.28 -10.12
CA GLU A 467 -22.07 -16.20 -10.89
C GLU A 467 -23.25 -15.50 -11.58
N LYS A 468 -23.80 -16.15 -12.62
CA LYS A 468 -24.89 -15.61 -13.45
C LYS A 468 -26.01 -16.62 -13.71
N PHE A 469 -26.25 -17.53 -12.77
CA PHE A 469 -27.34 -18.51 -12.86
C PHE A 469 -28.71 -17.84 -12.90
N ASN A 470 -29.70 -18.54 -13.44
CA ASN A 470 -31.07 -18.03 -13.56
C ASN A 470 -32.07 -18.80 -12.69
N SER A 471 -31.77 -20.04 -12.30
CA SER A 471 -32.68 -20.87 -11.51
C SER A 471 -32.27 -20.99 -10.04
N ALA A 472 -33.26 -21.15 -9.15
CA ALA A 472 -33.00 -21.38 -7.73
C ALA A 472 -32.16 -22.65 -7.46
N ALA A 473 -32.30 -23.68 -8.30
CA ALA A 473 -31.59 -24.95 -8.15
C ALA A 473 -30.08 -24.77 -8.37
N GLU A 474 -29.68 -24.07 -9.43
CA GLU A 474 -28.28 -23.76 -9.72
C GLU A 474 -27.64 -22.94 -8.59
N TRP A 475 -28.33 -21.89 -8.14
CA TRP A 475 -27.87 -21.07 -7.02
C TRP A 475 -27.71 -21.88 -5.72
N GLN A 476 -28.68 -22.74 -5.41
CA GLN A 476 -28.62 -23.59 -4.22
C GLN A 476 -27.45 -24.58 -4.30
N GLN A 477 -27.23 -25.19 -5.46
CA GLN A 477 -26.12 -26.12 -5.69
C GLN A 477 -24.77 -25.42 -5.52
N TRP A 478 -24.61 -24.24 -6.11
CA TRP A 478 -23.40 -23.43 -5.97
C TRP A 478 -23.15 -23.04 -4.51
N LEU A 479 -24.19 -22.54 -3.82
CA LEU A 479 -24.08 -22.14 -2.43
C LEU A 479 -23.70 -23.34 -1.55
N ASN A 480 -24.35 -24.50 -1.72
CA ASN A 480 -24.03 -25.71 -0.96
C ASN A 480 -22.58 -26.17 -1.17
N LYS A 481 -22.11 -26.12 -2.42
CA LYS A 481 -20.73 -26.50 -2.78
C LYS A 481 -19.70 -25.56 -2.15
N ASN A 482 -19.96 -24.26 -2.14
CA ASN A 482 -18.96 -23.25 -1.80
C ASN A 482 -19.12 -22.65 -0.40
N ARG A 483 -20.21 -22.90 0.32
CA ARG A 483 -20.57 -22.24 1.59
C ARG A 483 -19.41 -22.04 2.57
N LYS A 484 -18.60 -23.09 2.80
CA LYS A 484 -17.49 -23.05 3.76
C LYS A 484 -16.28 -22.23 3.29
N LYS A 485 -16.22 -21.95 1.99
CA LYS A 485 -15.15 -21.20 1.32
C LYS A 485 -15.58 -19.77 0.97
N LEU A 486 -16.85 -19.42 1.16
CA LEU A 486 -17.35 -18.08 0.85
C LEU A 486 -16.89 -17.07 1.88
N TYR A 487 -16.43 -15.92 1.41
CA TYR A 487 -16.17 -14.74 2.20
C TYR A 487 -16.66 -13.50 1.44
N PHE A 488 -17.05 -12.46 2.18
CA PHE A 488 -17.45 -11.20 1.59
C PHE A 488 -16.26 -10.27 1.47
N THR A 489 -16.18 -9.52 0.38
CA THR A 489 -15.15 -8.49 0.20
C THR A 489 -15.73 -7.24 -0.43
N GLU A 490 -15.46 -6.11 0.22
CA GLU A 490 -15.79 -4.80 -0.31
C GLU A 490 -14.81 -4.42 -1.42
N THR A 491 -13.52 -4.68 -1.20
CA THR A 491 -12.44 -4.28 -2.12
C THR A 491 -12.47 -5.00 -3.47
N SER A 492 -13.06 -6.19 -3.54
CA SER A 492 -13.30 -6.88 -4.81
C SER A 492 -14.72 -6.72 -5.35
N GLY A 493 -15.21 -5.48 -5.38
CA GLY A 493 -16.49 -5.16 -6.00
C GLY A 493 -17.69 -5.56 -5.17
N TYR A 494 -17.54 -5.52 -3.84
CA TYR A 494 -18.66 -5.60 -2.92
C TYR A 494 -19.49 -6.88 -3.08
N ARG A 495 -18.80 -8.04 -3.13
CA ARG A 495 -19.39 -9.36 -3.47
C ARG A 495 -18.81 -10.49 -2.62
N PHE A 496 -19.53 -11.61 -2.60
CA PHE A 496 -19.04 -12.89 -2.08
C PHE A 496 -18.07 -13.53 -3.07
N GLN A 497 -16.92 -13.94 -2.57
CA GLN A 497 -15.88 -14.65 -3.29
C GLN A 497 -15.70 -16.06 -2.74
N VAL A 498 -15.27 -16.98 -3.60
CA VAL A 498 -14.88 -18.33 -3.19
C VAL A 498 -13.39 -18.34 -2.91
N ASN A 499 -13.00 -18.78 -1.72
CA ASN A 499 -11.61 -19.08 -1.42
C ASN A 499 -11.13 -20.25 -2.31
N THR A 500 -10.26 -19.94 -3.27
CA THR A 500 -9.66 -20.91 -4.19
C THR A 500 -8.32 -21.46 -3.69
N TYR A 501 -7.80 -20.96 -2.57
CA TYR A 501 -6.66 -21.59 -1.91
C TYR A 501 -7.14 -22.88 -1.22
N ASN A 502 -6.32 -23.94 -1.32
CA ASN A 502 -6.59 -25.25 -0.73
C ASN A 502 -6.15 -25.32 0.72
#